data_AF-X0RS76-F1
#
_entry.id   AF-X0RS76-F1
#
_cell.length_a   1.000
_cell.length_b   1.000
_cell.length_c   1.000
_cell.angle_alpha   90.00
_cell.angle_beta   90.00
_cell.angle_gamma   90.00
#
_symmetry.space_group_name_H-M   'P 1'
#
loop_
_entity.id
_entity.type
_entity.pdbx_description
1 polymer ?
#
loop_
_entity_poly.entity_id
_entity_poly.type
_entity_poly.pdbx_seq_one_letter_code
_entity_poly.pdbx_strand_id
1 'polypeptide(L)'
;YSFASGLNGVTDIIFITADTDLIIELQDLIVSTLETQLDVYTETTLTDNGTTIVTTNRNGNSSNTATLTAFHTPTINVLGNLRYTTRWGTGNKSGAIRDGFPAVLIKDTVFHLRITSRAAGNNITHELYFTEDTE
;
A
#
# COMPACT_ATOMS: atom_id res chain seq x y z
N TYR A 1 8.74 6.05 2.46
CA TYR A 1 8.75 5.73 3.90
C TYR A 1 8.85 4.21 4.01
N SER A 2 9.80 3.66 4.77
CA SER A 2 9.95 2.21 4.93
C SER A 2 9.47 1.79 6.32
N PHE A 3 8.69 0.72 6.39
CA PHE A 3 8.37 0.11 7.67
C PHE A 3 8.47 -1.41 7.55
N ALA A 4 9.38 -1.99 8.33
CA ALA A 4 9.56 -3.44 8.37
C ALA A 4 8.68 -4.01 9.47
N SER A 5 7.62 -4.70 9.07
CA SER A 5 6.73 -5.38 10.01
C SER A 5 6.96 -6.88 9.90
N GLY A 6 7.71 -7.49 10.84
CA GLY A 6 7.83 -8.95 10.87
C GLY A 6 6.48 -9.60 11.14
N LEU A 7 5.72 -9.92 10.09
CA LEU A 7 4.31 -10.32 10.21
C LEU A 7 4.08 -11.76 9.78
N ASN A 8 3.62 -12.57 10.73
CA ASN A 8 2.99 -13.87 10.51
C ASN A 8 1.47 -13.70 10.35
N GLY A 9 1.00 -12.89 9.39
CA GLY A 9 -0.43 -12.62 9.28
C GLY A 9 -0.82 -11.66 8.18
N VAL A 10 -1.79 -10.80 8.46
CA VAL A 10 -2.35 -9.80 7.54
C VAL A 10 -1.84 -8.41 7.93
N THR A 11 -1.37 -7.66 6.95
CA THR A 11 -1.09 -6.23 7.02
C THR A 11 -2.14 -5.49 6.20
N ASP A 12 -2.77 -4.49 6.79
CA ASP A 12 -3.71 -3.62 6.11
C ASP A 12 -3.13 -2.19 6.08
N ILE A 13 -3.08 -1.61 4.89
CA ILE A 13 -2.62 -0.24 4.65
C ILE A 13 -3.71 0.48 3.85
N ILE A 14 -4.11 1.66 4.31
CA ILE A 14 -5.08 2.50 3.61
C ILE A 14 -4.38 3.74 3.08
N PHE A 15 -4.71 4.12 1.86
CA PHE A 15 -4.37 5.39 1.25
C PHE A 15 -5.63 6.15 0.90
N ILE A 16 -5.64 7.44 1.15
CA ILE A 16 -6.72 8.35 0.75
C ILE A 16 -6.07 9.46 -0.06
N THR A 17 -6.45 9.54 -1.33
CA THR A 17 -6.03 10.61 -2.23
C THR A 17 -6.93 11.83 -2.04
N ALA A 18 -6.35 13.02 -2.08
CA ALA A 18 -7.12 14.27 -2.11
C ALA A 18 -7.84 14.44 -3.46
N ASP A 19 -8.86 15.32 -3.50
CA ASP A 19 -9.43 15.81 -4.76
C ASP A 19 -8.50 16.84 -5.39
N THR A 20 -7.52 16.37 -6.15
CA THR A 20 -6.54 17.17 -6.88
C THR A 20 -6.25 16.52 -8.22
N ASP A 21 -5.85 17.30 -9.22
CA ASP A 21 -5.50 16.78 -10.55
C ASP A 21 -4.06 16.27 -10.63
N LEU A 22 -3.35 16.20 -9.49
CA LEU A 22 -2.03 15.58 -9.39
C LEU A 22 -2.12 14.07 -9.59
N ILE A 23 -1.19 13.54 -10.37
CA ILE A 23 -1.00 12.09 -10.52
C ILE A 23 -0.16 11.60 -9.36
N ILE A 24 -0.71 10.66 -8.59
CA ILE A 24 0.03 10.00 -7.51
C ILE A 24 0.39 8.60 -8.00
N GLU A 25 1.68 8.35 -8.20
CA GLU A 25 2.20 7.01 -8.47
C GLU A 25 2.63 6.37 -7.15
N LEU A 26 2.06 5.20 -6.84
CA LEU A 26 2.50 4.38 -5.71
C LEU A 26 3.51 3.33 -6.19
N GLN A 27 4.59 3.14 -5.44
CA GLN A 27 5.49 2.01 -5.59
C GLN A 27 5.60 1.30 -4.24
N ASP A 28 5.11 0.07 -4.19
CA ASP A 28 5.29 -0.83 -3.06
C ASP A 28 6.42 -1.81 -3.36
N LEU A 29 7.31 -2.01 -2.40
CA LEU A 29 8.38 -2.99 -2.46
C LEU A 29 8.12 -4.02 -1.37
N ILE A 30 7.72 -5.22 -1.76
CA ILE A 30 7.44 -6.30 -0.81
C ILE A 30 8.58 -7.33 -0.85
N VAL A 31 9.16 -7.58 0.32
CA VAL A 31 10.20 -8.59 0.53
C VAL A 31 9.64 -9.64 1.47
N SER A 32 9.47 -10.87 0.97
CA SER A 32 8.97 -11.98 1.76
C SER A 32 9.92 -13.18 1.72
N THR A 33 9.94 -13.96 2.81
CA THR A 33 10.72 -15.20 2.88
C THR A 33 9.94 -16.40 2.35
N LEU A 34 8.60 -16.37 2.42
CA LEU A 34 7.69 -17.44 2.01
C LEU A 34 6.46 -16.87 1.26
N GLU A 35 5.42 -17.70 1.09
CA GLU A 35 4.23 -17.37 0.31
C GLU A 35 3.45 -16.16 0.86
N THR A 36 3.20 -15.19 -0.01
CA THR A 36 2.56 -13.90 0.30
C THR A 36 1.58 -13.52 -0.81
N GLN A 37 0.49 -12.85 -0.45
CA GLN A 37 -0.48 -12.30 -1.39
C GLN A 37 -0.66 -10.80 -1.11
N LEU A 38 -0.77 -10.01 -2.18
CA LEU A 38 -1.24 -8.63 -2.11
C LEU A 38 -2.58 -8.54 -2.81
N ASP A 39 -3.56 -7.97 -2.13
CA ASP A 39 -4.84 -7.56 -2.69
C ASP A 39 -4.97 -6.04 -2.57
N VAL A 40 -5.48 -5.40 -3.62
CA VAL A 40 -5.79 -3.96 -3.63
C VAL A 40 -7.29 -3.82 -3.79
N TYR A 41 -7.93 -3.17 -2.82
CA TYR A 41 -9.35 -2.81 -2.88
C TYR A 41 -9.51 -1.30 -3.03
N THR A 42 -10.65 -0.87 -3.57
CA THR A 42 -11.10 0.52 -3.58
C THR A 42 -12.44 0.62 -2.87
N GLU A 43 -12.79 1.79 -2.32
CA GLU A 43 -14.07 2.03 -1.63
C GLU A 43 -14.20 1.23 -0.31
N THR A 44 -13.07 0.88 0.32
CA THR A 44 -13.05 0.29 1.66
C THR A 44 -13.50 1.32 2.69
N THR A 45 -14.37 0.93 3.62
CA THR A 45 -14.82 1.80 4.73
C THR A 45 -14.16 1.40 6.03
N LEU A 46 -13.79 2.40 6.84
CA LEU A 46 -13.08 2.22 8.11
C LEU A 46 -13.96 2.63 9.28
N THR A 47 -13.81 1.93 10.42
CA THR A 47 -14.33 2.40 11.72
C THR A 47 -13.26 3.08 12.56
N ASP A 48 -11.98 2.79 12.29
CA ASP A 48 -10.83 3.39 12.95
C ASP A 48 -9.65 3.47 11.98
N ASN A 49 -8.93 4.59 12.00
CA ASN A 49 -7.84 4.86 11.07
C ASN A 49 -6.51 4.19 11.47
N GLY A 50 -6.40 3.56 12.64
CA GLY A 50 -5.16 2.96 13.11
C GLY A 50 -4.05 3.99 13.29
N THR A 51 -2.84 3.65 12.84
CA THR A 51 -1.66 4.55 12.97
C THR A 51 -1.43 5.33 11.69
N THR A 52 -1.39 6.66 11.78
CA THR A 52 -1.05 7.53 10.63
C THR A 52 0.38 7.29 10.16
N ILE A 53 0.55 7.10 8.86
CA ILE A 53 1.84 7.07 8.18
C ILE A 53 2.15 8.50 7.71
N VAL A 54 3.31 9.03 8.10
CA VAL A 54 3.74 10.36 7.66
C VAL A 54 4.19 10.28 6.20
N THR A 55 3.38 10.85 5.32
CA THR A 55 3.67 11.01 3.89
C THR A 55 4.54 12.25 3.69
N THR A 56 5.66 12.09 2.96
CA THR A 56 6.50 13.19 2.49
C THR A 56 6.31 13.40 0.99
N ASN A 57 5.83 14.58 0.59
CA ASN A 57 5.86 14.99 -0.81
C ASN A 57 7.31 15.11 -1.28
N ARG A 58 7.65 14.47 -2.41
CA ARG A 58 8.99 14.56 -3.00
C ARG A 58 9.04 15.43 -4.26
N ASN A 59 7.92 16.03 -4.65
CA ASN A 59 7.86 16.98 -5.74
C ASN A 59 8.49 18.30 -5.31
N GLY A 60 9.68 18.58 -5.84
CA GLY A 60 10.45 19.81 -5.54
C GLY A 60 9.81 21.11 -6.03
N ASN A 61 8.79 21.03 -6.88
CA ASN A 61 8.05 22.19 -7.40
C ASN A 61 6.73 22.45 -6.66
N SER A 62 6.37 21.62 -5.67
CA SER A 62 5.16 21.77 -4.88
C SER A 62 5.40 22.62 -3.62
N SER A 63 4.33 23.05 -2.95
CA SER A 63 4.38 23.65 -1.61
C SER A 63 4.81 22.66 -0.51
N ASN A 64 5.24 21.45 -0.89
CA ASN A 64 5.69 20.36 -0.03
C ASN A 64 4.62 19.83 0.94
N THR A 65 3.34 20.12 0.68
CA THR A 65 2.22 19.48 1.38
C THR A 65 1.90 18.16 0.68
N ALA A 66 1.85 17.06 1.42
CA ALA A 66 1.47 15.77 0.85
C ALA A 66 -0.04 15.75 0.56
N THR A 67 -0.42 15.31 -0.63
CA THR A 67 -1.83 15.17 -1.05
C THR A 67 -2.38 13.76 -0.81
N LEU A 68 -1.54 12.90 -0.24
CA LEU A 68 -1.85 11.52 0.14
C LEU A 68 -1.88 11.40 1.66
N THR A 69 -2.97 10.90 2.21
CA THR A 69 -3.03 10.44 3.60
C THR A 69 -2.88 8.92 3.62
N ALA A 70 -2.10 8.38 4.56
CA ALA A 70 -1.88 6.95 4.67
C ALA A 70 -1.99 6.45 6.11
N PHE A 71 -2.48 5.22 6.27
CA PHE A 71 -2.76 4.59 7.56
C PHE A 71 -2.28 3.15 7.60
N HIS A 72 -1.76 2.73 8.75
CA HIS A 72 -1.30 1.37 9.01
C HIS A 72 -2.19 0.69 10.05
N THR A 73 -2.57 -0.56 9.76
CA THR A 73 -3.43 -1.41 10.59
C THR A 73 -4.73 -0.73 11.05
N PRO A 74 -5.52 -0.12 10.13
CA PRO A 74 -6.82 0.43 10.48
C PRO A 74 -7.82 -0.69 10.80
N THR A 75 -8.92 -0.34 11.48
CA THR A 75 -10.04 -1.27 11.65
C THR A 75 -11.01 -1.11 10.48
N ILE A 76 -11.10 -2.14 9.66
CA ILE A 76 -11.95 -2.18 8.46
C ILE A 76 -13.37 -2.57 8.85
N ASN A 77 -14.35 -1.77 8.44
CA ASN A 77 -15.77 -2.09 8.61
C ASN A 77 -16.27 -2.98 7.46
N VAL A 78 -16.07 -2.50 6.23
CA VAL A 78 -16.48 -3.19 5.00
C VAL A 78 -15.32 -3.14 4.00
N LEU A 79 -14.91 -4.31 3.53
CA LEU A 79 -13.97 -4.42 2.41
C LEU A 79 -14.62 -3.88 1.14
N GLY A 80 -13.87 -3.07 0.40
CA GLY A 80 -14.33 -2.51 -0.87
C GLY A 80 -14.24 -3.47 -2.04
N ASN A 81 -14.22 -2.91 -3.25
CA ASN A 81 -14.13 -3.64 -4.51
C ASN A 81 -12.69 -4.07 -4.78
N LEU A 82 -12.45 -5.38 -4.97
CA LEU A 82 -11.14 -5.90 -5.36
C LEU A 82 -10.77 -5.39 -6.77
N ARG A 83 -9.63 -4.69 -6.87
CA ARG A 83 -9.10 -4.14 -8.13
C ARG A 83 -7.92 -4.92 -8.66
N TYR A 84 -7.04 -5.39 -7.78
CA TYR A 84 -5.82 -6.07 -8.16
C TYR A 84 -5.47 -7.15 -7.13
N THR A 85 -4.92 -8.25 -7.61
CA THR A 85 -4.39 -9.32 -6.76
C THR A 85 -3.13 -9.88 -7.37
N THR A 86 -2.14 -10.13 -6.54
CA THR A 86 -0.90 -10.81 -6.95
C THR A 86 -0.36 -11.66 -5.81
N ARG A 87 0.48 -12.64 -6.16
CA ARG A 87 1.01 -13.63 -5.24
C ARG A 87 2.49 -13.86 -5.47
N TRP A 88 3.22 -14.09 -4.39
CA TRP A 88 4.64 -14.37 -4.37
C TRP A 88 4.94 -15.56 -3.44
N GLY A 89 6.11 -16.19 -3.60
CA GLY A 89 6.51 -17.38 -2.85
C GLY A 89 6.16 -18.71 -3.53
N THR A 90 5.98 -19.78 -2.74
CA THR A 90 6.15 -21.17 -3.19
C THR A 90 5.30 -21.54 -4.41
N GLY A 91 6.00 -21.81 -5.52
CA GLY A 91 5.44 -22.14 -6.84
C GLY A 91 5.82 -21.17 -7.96
N ASN A 92 6.20 -19.92 -7.65
CA ASN A 92 6.50 -18.89 -8.68
C ASN A 92 7.86 -18.20 -8.50
N LYS A 93 8.18 -17.62 -7.33
CA LYS A 93 9.47 -16.95 -7.05
C LYS A 93 9.75 -16.90 -5.54
N SER A 94 10.99 -17.16 -5.12
CA SER A 94 11.49 -16.87 -3.77
C SER A 94 12.28 -15.56 -3.76
N GLY A 95 12.06 -14.71 -2.75
CA GLY A 95 12.87 -13.51 -2.53
C GLY A 95 12.19 -12.20 -2.89
N ALA A 96 12.91 -11.09 -2.60
CA ALA A 96 12.46 -9.71 -2.77
C ALA A 96 11.91 -9.45 -4.18
N ILE A 97 10.69 -8.94 -4.27
CA ILE A 97 10.11 -8.52 -5.53
C ILE A 97 9.82 -7.03 -5.45
N ARG A 98 10.57 -6.28 -6.26
CA ARG A 98 10.27 -4.89 -6.58
C ARG A 98 9.17 -4.85 -7.64
N ASP A 99 7.99 -5.33 -7.28
CA ASP A 99 6.79 -5.11 -8.07
C ASP A 99 6.21 -3.80 -7.60
N GLY A 100 6.69 -2.71 -8.21
CA GLY A 100 5.88 -1.50 -8.22
C GLY A 100 4.54 -1.89 -8.83
N PHE A 101 3.46 -1.68 -8.10
CA PHE A 101 2.16 -1.56 -8.72
C PHE A 101 2.10 -0.10 -9.18
N PRO A 102 2.48 0.25 -10.42
CA PRO A 102 2.30 1.60 -10.93
C PRO A 102 0.80 1.84 -11.04
N ALA A 103 0.17 2.12 -9.92
CA ALA A 103 -1.16 2.66 -9.88
C ALA A 103 -1.00 4.16 -9.84
N VAL A 104 -1.44 4.77 -10.93
CA VAL A 104 -1.97 6.11 -10.91
C VAL A 104 -3.19 6.06 -10.00
N LEU A 105 -3.06 6.59 -8.79
CA LEU A 105 -4.16 6.66 -7.84
C LEU A 105 -5.15 7.72 -8.34
N ILE A 106 -6.41 7.32 -8.43
CA ILE A 106 -7.51 8.23 -8.77
C ILE A 106 -7.70 9.19 -7.60
N LYS A 107 -7.97 10.47 -7.89
CA LYS A 107 -8.30 11.48 -6.88
C LYS A 107 -9.56 11.13 -6.08
N ASP A 108 -9.68 11.66 -4.88
CA ASP A 108 -10.82 11.43 -3.95
C ASP A 108 -11.20 9.94 -3.78
N THR A 109 -10.19 9.07 -3.65
CA THR A 109 -10.40 7.62 -3.59
C THR A 109 -9.69 7.00 -2.40
N VAL A 110 -10.40 6.10 -1.71
CA VAL A 110 -9.82 5.24 -0.67
C VAL A 110 -9.30 3.96 -1.31
N PHE A 111 -7.98 3.75 -1.23
CA PHE A 111 -7.30 2.52 -1.62
C PHE A 111 -6.91 1.72 -0.39
N HIS A 112 -7.09 0.41 -0.46
CA HIS A 112 -6.77 -0.52 0.60
C HIS A 112 -5.83 -1.60 0.09
N LEU A 113 -4.59 -1.58 0.54
CA LEU A 113 -3.61 -2.63 0.30
C LEU A 113 -3.67 -3.62 1.46
N ARG A 114 -3.98 -4.87 1.14
CA ARG A 114 -3.97 -5.99 2.08
C ARG A 114 -2.87 -6.96 1.69
N ILE A 115 -1.86 -7.07 2.54
CA ILE A 115 -0.76 -8.03 2.38
C ILE A 115 -1.03 -9.19 3.33
N THR A 116 -1.08 -10.41 2.81
CA THR A 116 -1.41 -11.62 3.59
C THR A 116 -0.28 -12.63 3.48
N SER A 117 0.31 -13.01 4.62
CA SER A 117 1.14 -14.21 4.68
C SER A 117 0.29 -15.46 4.48
N ARG A 118 0.74 -16.36 3.62
CA ARG A 118 0.09 -17.65 3.33
C ARG A 118 0.85 -18.85 3.89
N ALA A 119 1.96 -18.62 4.59
CA ALA A 119 2.77 -19.65 5.22
C ALA A 119 3.15 -19.27 6.66
N ALA A 120 3.23 -20.27 7.54
CA ALA A 120 3.74 -20.08 8.89
C ALA A 120 5.24 -19.76 8.87
N GLY A 121 5.69 -18.84 9.72
CA GLY A 121 7.10 -18.43 9.78
C GLY A 121 7.55 -17.53 8.63
N ASN A 122 6.61 -16.94 7.89
CA ASN A 122 6.91 -15.95 6.86
C ASN A 122 7.32 -14.64 7.52
N ASN A 123 8.33 -13.99 6.97
CA ASN A 123 8.74 -12.66 7.34
C ASN A 123 8.56 -11.74 6.14
N ILE A 124 7.74 -10.70 6.30
CA ILE A 124 7.35 -9.79 5.22
C ILE A 124 7.78 -8.38 5.59
N THR A 125 8.79 -7.85 4.91
CA THR A 125 9.13 -6.42 4.98
C THR A 125 8.51 -5.72 3.79
N HIS A 126 8.07 -4.47 3.96
CA HIS A 126 7.63 -3.68 2.82
C HIS A 126 8.04 -2.21 2.91
N GLU A 127 8.16 -1.57 1.76
CA GLU A 127 8.54 -0.17 1.65
C GLU A 127 7.65 0.54 0.65
N LEU A 128 7.12 1.69 1.05
CA LEU A 128 6.22 2.48 0.22
C LEU A 128 6.94 3.75 -0.25
N TYR A 129 6.88 3.97 -1.54
CA TYR A 129 7.32 5.17 -2.21
C TYR A 129 6.13 5.74 -2.97
N PHE A 130 6.00 7.06 -2.97
CA PHE A 130 5.05 7.72 -3.84
C PHE A 130 5.70 8.95 -4.47
N THR A 131 5.27 9.23 -5.68
CA THR A 131 5.69 10.39 -6.46
C THR A 131 4.43 11.14 -6.87
N GLU A 132 4.45 12.46 -6.70
CA GLU A 132 3.39 13.34 -7.20
C GLU A 132 3.92 14.04 -8.45
N ASP A 133 3.22 13.93 -9.57
CA ASP A 133 3.56 14.60 -10.81
C ASP A 133 2.40 15.45 -11.35
N THR A 134 2.76 16.53 -12.03
CA THR A 134 1.86 17.35 -12.85
C THR A 134 2.12 16.95 -14.30
N GLU A 135 1.14 16.39 -14.99
CA GLU A 135 1.22 16.16 -16.45
C GLU A 135 1.68 17.41 -17.23
#